data_AF-A0AAP5YE59-F1
#
_entry.id   AF-A0AAP5YE59-F1
#
_cell.length_a   1.000
_cell.length_b   1.000
_cell.length_c   1.000
_cell.angle_alpha   90.00
_cell.angle_beta   90.00
_cell.angle_gamma   90.00
#
_symmetry.space_group_name_H-M   'P 1'
#
loop_
_entity.id
_entity.type
_entity.pdbx_description
1 polymer ?
#
loop_
_entity_poly.entity_id
_entity_poly.type
_entity_poly.pdbx_seq_one_letter_code
_entity_poly.pdbx_strand_id
1 'polypeptide(L)'
;VNPEMSEFVRLMVQNGWIDAAPNANKRLGAYCTKLPATRTPLVFMTWSGSRSDLMTLAHELGHAFHNWVIRDLPLCQTYYPMTLAETASIFAENIVRDHLISKAESVDDKLEMLWEELSSALALIINIPVRYEFEKAFYERRQEGELTAQDFCNLMSETWEDWYGDVMSEADPYFWASKLHFSIADV
;
A
#
# COMPACT_ATOMS: atom_id res chain seq x y z
N VAL A 1 2.41 -2.15 -21.93
CA VAL A 1 3.50 -2.07 -20.93
C VAL A 1 4.83 -1.96 -21.65
N ASN A 2 5.74 -1.09 -21.21
CA ASN A 2 7.09 -0.96 -21.80
C ASN A 2 7.87 -2.28 -21.58
N PRO A 3 8.55 -2.84 -22.60
CA PRO A 3 9.37 -4.04 -22.47
C PRO A 3 10.38 -4.02 -21.32
N GLU A 4 10.93 -2.85 -20.99
CA GLU A 4 11.91 -2.69 -19.91
C GLU A 4 11.38 -3.16 -18.54
N MET A 5 10.09 -2.96 -18.26
CA MET A 5 9.48 -3.45 -17.02
C MET A 5 9.47 -4.98 -16.97
N SER A 6 9.16 -5.64 -18.09
CA SER A 6 9.15 -7.10 -18.15
C SER A 6 10.55 -7.67 -17.97
N GLU A 7 11.56 -7.07 -18.62
CA GLU A 7 12.95 -7.49 -18.47
C GLU A 7 13.48 -7.24 -17.05
N PHE A 8 13.09 -6.14 -16.42
CA PHE A 8 13.41 -5.87 -15.02
C PHE A 8 12.81 -6.93 -14.09
N VAL A 9 11.52 -7.30 -14.27
CA VAL A 9 10.90 -8.35 -13.44
C VAL A 9 11.61 -9.69 -13.64
N ARG A 10 12.00 -10.04 -14.88
CA ARG A 10 12.81 -11.25 -15.13
C ARG A 10 14.15 -11.20 -14.40
N LEU A 11 14.81 -10.05 -14.43
CA LEU A 11 16.08 -9.84 -13.73
C LEU A 11 15.93 -10.03 -12.21
N MET A 12 14.89 -9.45 -11.60
CA MET A 12 14.59 -9.61 -10.17
C MET A 12 14.44 -11.08 -9.79
N VAL A 13 13.69 -11.85 -10.59
CA VAL A 13 13.46 -13.29 -10.37
C VAL A 13 14.76 -14.08 -10.55
N GLN A 14 15.49 -13.85 -11.64
CA GLN A 14 16.72 -14.59 -11.96
C GLN A 14 17.82 -14.41 -10.90
N ASN A 15 17.91 -13.24 -10.31
CA ASN A 15 18.91 -12.95 -9.28
C ASN A 15 18.43 -13.22 -7.85
N GLY A 16 17.20 -13.72 -7.67
CA GLY A 16 16.65 -14.00 -6.34
C GLY A 16 16.44 -12.73 -5.49
N TRP A 17 16.11 -11.60 -6.12
CA TRP A 17 15.84 -10.33 -5.43
C TRP A 17 14.41 -10.19 -4.93
N ILE A 18 13.63 -11.27 -5.02
CA ILE A 18 12.28 -11.39 -4.48
C ILE A 18 12.29 -12.51 -3.44
N ASP A 19 12.29 -12.14 -2.17
CA ASP A 19 12.15 -13.07 -1.06
C ASP A 19 10.67 -13.28 -0.74
N ALA A 20 10.01 -14.19 -1.47
CA ALA A 20 8.57 -14.46 -1.33
C ALA A 20 8.23 -15.73 -0.52
N ALA A 21 9.14 -16.72 -0.48
CA ALA A 21 8.85 -18.02 0.09
C ALA A 21 8.43 -17.91 1.58
N PRO A 22 7.34 -18.57 2.00
CA PRO A 22 6.93 -18.54 3.39
C PRO A 22 7.90 -19.33 4.26
N ASN A 23 8.13 -18.88 5.49
CA ASN A 23 8.86 -19.63 6.50
C ASN A 23 8.24 -19.39 7.89
N ALA A 24 8.41 -20.34 8.81
CA ALA A 24 7.74 -20.31 10.13
C ALA A 24 8.10 -19.09 11.00
N ASN A 25 9.24 -18.45 10.73
CA ASN A 25 9.74 -17.30 11.47
C ASN A 25 9.70 -16.01 10.62
N LYS A 26 9.04 -16.03 9.46
CA LYS A 26 9.04 -14.90 8.52
C LYS A 26 8.06 -13.85 9.01
N ARG A 27 8.49 -12.59 8.96
CA ARG A 27 7.59 -11.47 9.20
C ARG A 27 6.49 -11.45 8.13
N LEU A 28 5.25 -11.24 8.54
CA LEU A 28 4.11 -11.05 7.63
C LEU A 28 4.17 -9.69 6.94
N GLY A 29 3.48 -9.60 5.79
CA GLY A 29 3.43 -8.39 4.96
C GLY A 29 4.43 -8.42 3.81
N ALA A 30 4.58 -7.27 3.16
CA ALA A 30 5.49 -7.05 2.05
C ALA A 30 6.10 -5.65 2.14
N TYR A 31 7.25 -5.47 1.52
CA TYR A 31 7.88 -4.17 1.30
C TYR A 31 8.97 -4.24 0.24
N CYS A 32 9.27 -3.10 -0.37
CA CYS A 32 10.41 -2.88 -1.23
C CYS A 32 11.50 -2.09 -0.50
N THR A 33 12.75 -2.51 -0.66
CA THR A 33 13.93 -1.78 -0.16
C THR A 33 15.06 -1.86 -1.18
N LYS A 34 16.24 -1.31 -0.87
CA LYS A 34 17.43 -1.41 -1.73
C LYS A 34 18.72 -1.57 -0.94
N LEU A 35 19.68 -2.27 -1.52
CA LEU A 35 21.04 -2.36 -0.98
C LEU A 35 21.73 -0.99 -1.08
N PRO A 36 22.24 -0.40 0.02
CA PRO A 36 22.80 0.95 -0.02
C PRO A 36 23.98 1.14 -0.98
N ALA A 37 24.85 0.13 -1.07
CA ALA A 37 26.08 0.20 -1.86
C ALA A 37 25.83 0.07 -3.37
N THR A 38 24.99 -0.90 -3.77
CA THR A 38 24.73 -1.20 -5.18
C THR A 38 23.45 -0.56 -5.72
N ARG A 39 22.62 -0.02 -4.81
CA ARG A 39 21.27 0.50 -5.10
C ARG A 39 20.36 -0.54 -5.76
N THR A 40 20.67 -1.82 -5.56
CA THR A 40 19.86 -2.95 -6.07
C THR A 40 18.56 -3.03 -5.30
N PRO A 41 17.40 -2.97 -5.98
CA PRO A 41 16.12 -3.15 -5.31
C PRO A 41 15.92 -4.59 -4.84
N LEU A 42 15.23 -4.75 -3.71
CA LEU A 42 14.85 -6.01 -3.10
C LEU A 42 13.36 -5.94 -2.77
N VAL A 43 12.64 -7.01 -3.02
CA VAL A 43 11.25 -7.19 -2.62
C VAL A 43 11.19 -8.28 -1.57
N PHE A 44 10.58 -7.98 -0.43
CA PHE A 44 10.25 -8.93 0.60
C PHE A 44 8.75 -9.13 0.61
N MET A 45 8.30 -10.39 0.70
CA MET A 45 6.90 -10.69 1.01
C MET A 45 6.74 -12.07 1.65
N THR A 46 5.60 -12.31 2.29
CA THR A 46 5.16 -13.65 2.65
C THR A 46 4.06 -14.10 1.70
N TRP A 47 4.38 -15.02 0.78
CA TRP A 47 3.44 -15.53 -0.22
C TRP A 47 2.60 -16.69 0.33
N SER A 48 1.27 -16.56 0.24
CA SER A 48 0.30 -17.59 0.64
C SER A 48 -0.41 -18.26 -0.55
N GLY A 49 -0.23 -17.75 -1.76
CA GLY A 49 -0.85 -18.28 -2.99
C GLY A 49 -2.15 -17.60 -3.39
N SER A 50 -2.51 -16.47 -2.77
CA SER A 50 -3.75 -15.76 -3.06
C SER A 50 -3.59 -14.74 -4.20
N ARG A 51 -4.71 -14.32 -4.80
CA ARG A 51 -4.73 -13.18 -5.75
C ARG A 51 -4.28 -11.88 -5.09
N SER A 52 -4.62 -11.69 -3.81
CA SER A 52 -4.16 -10.56 -3.01
C SER A 52 -2.62 -10.52 -2.91
N ASP A 53 -1.97 -11.68 -2.77
CA ASP A 53 -0.50 -11.75 -2.77
C ASP A 53 0.08 -11.36 -4.13
N LEU A 54 -0.58 -11.73 -5.24
CA LEU A 54 -0.16 -11.32 -6.58
C LEU A 54 -0.22 -9.80 -6.76
N MET A 55 -1.29 -9.17 -6.29
CA MET A 55 -1.42 -7.71 -6.31
C MET A 55 -0.37 -7.05 -5.43
N THR A 56 -0.13 -7.60 -4.23
CA THR A 56 0.92 -7.12 -3.32
C THR A 56 2.31 -7.24 -3.97
N LEU A 57 2.61 -8.34 -4.65
CA LEU A 57 3.87 -8.48 -5.39
C LEU A 57 3.99 -7.46 -6.51
N ALA A 58 2.90 -7.20 -7.25
CA ALA A 58 2.87 -6.18 -8.30
C ALA A 58 3.16 -4.78 -7.73
N HIS A 59 2.54 -4.45 -6.59
CA HIS A 59 2.77 -3.22 -5.84
C HIS A 59 4.25 -3.01 -5.53
N GLU A 60 4.88 -4.00 -4.88
CA GLU A 60 6.29 -3.91 -4.50
C GLU A 60 7.24 -3.89 -5.71
N LEU A 61 6.89 -4.59 -6.79
CA LEU A 61 7.65 -4.54 -8.04
C LEU A 61 7.55 -3.17 -8.72
N GLY A 62 6.46 -2.43 -8.54
CA GLY A 62 6.35 -1.04 -8.98
C GLY A 62 7.32 -0.13 -8.24
N HIS A 63 7.43 -0.26 -6.91
CA HIS A 63 8.47 0.43 -6.14
C HIS A 63 9.89 0.02 -6.55
N ALA A 64 10.11 -1.28 -6.78
CA ALA A 64 11.40 -1.81 -7.19
C ALA A 64 11.82 -1.25 -8.55
N PHE A 65 10.89 -1.18 -9.50
CA PHE A 65 11.15 -0.62 -10.84
C PHE A 65 11.41 0.88 -10.78
N HIS A 66 10.65 1.63 -9.97
CA HIS A 66 10.92 3.06 -9.78
C HIS A 66 12.34 3.28 -9.21
N ASN A 67 12.73 2.55 -8.17
CA ASN A 67 14.09 2.59 -7.63
C ASN A 67 15.15 2.20 -8.67
N TRP A 68 14.85 1.21 -9.52
CA TRP A 68 15.74 0.76 -10.60
C TRP A 68 16.00 1.84 -11.64
N VAL A 69 14.95 2.52 -12.10
CA VAL A 69 15.04 3.56 -13.14
C VAL A 69 15.85 4.76 -12.66
N ILE A 70 15.68 5.16 -11.39
CA ILE A 70 16.38 6.34 -10.83
C ILE A 70 17.72 6.01 -10.20
N ARG A 71 18.15 4.73 -10.19
CA ARG A 71 19.28 4.27 -9.37
C ARG A 71 20.59 5.00 -9.69
N ASP A 72 20.76 5.46 -10.93
CA ASP A 72 22.00 6.07 -11.43
C ASP A 72 22.00 7.61 -11.25
N LEU A 73 20.92 8.19 -10.70
CA LEU A 73 20.84 9.61 -10.37
C LEU A 73 21.71 9.97 -9.14
N PRO A 74 22.08 11.26 -8.98
CA PRO A 74 22.67 11.76 -7.74
C PRO A 74 21.79 11.43 -6.53
N LEU A 75 22.38 11.12 -5.38
CA LEU A 75 21.64 10.68 -4.18
C LEU A 75 20.48 11.62 -3.82
N CYS A 76 20.71 12.93 -3.87
CA CYS A 76 19.70 13.94 -3.57
C CYS A 76 18.47 13.90 -4.51
N GLN A 77 18.60 13.32 -5.70
CA GLN A 77 17.51 13.14 -6.67
C GLN A 77 16.84 11.76 -6.57
N THR A 78 17.35 10.86 -5.73
CA THR A 78 16.74 9.55 -5.48
C THR A 78 15.77 9.54 -4.29
N TYR A 79 15.65 10.68 -3.60
CA TYR A 79 14.63 10.89 -2.57
C TYR A 79 13.39 11.49 -3.22
N TYR A 80 12.26 10.84 -3.02
CA TYR A 80 10.96 11.25 -3.54
C TYR A 80 9.88 11.08 -2.45
N PRO A 81 8.80 11.88 -2.49
CA PRO A 81 7.73 11.77 -1.51
C PRO A 81 6.97 10.46 -1.67
N MET A 82 6.36 9.99 -0.58
CA MET A 82 5.58 8.74 -0.56
C MET A 82 4.44 8.76 -1.58
N THR A 83 3.80 9.89 -1.82
CA THR A 83 2.75 10.02 -2.85
C THR A 83 3.26 9.69 -4.27
N LEU A 84 4.49 10.07 -4.59
CA LEU A 84 5.13 9.72 -5.85
C LEU A 84 5.58 8.24 -5.85
N ALA A 85 5.95 7.70 -4.69
CA ALA A 85 6.24 6.27 -4.52
C ALA A 85 5.01 5.42 -4.88
N GLU A 86 3.84 5.77 -4.31
CA GLU A 86 2.57 5.06 -4.49
C GLU A 86 2.04 5.14 -5.92
N THR A 87 2.37 6.21 -6.65
CA THR A 87 2.01 6.31 -8.07
C THR A 87 2.61 5.15 -8.88
N ALA A 88 3.86 4.77 -8.59
CA ALA A 88 4.53 3.70 -9.31
C ALA A 88 4.00 2.30 -8.93
N SER A 89 3.73 2.06 -7.65
CA SER A 89 3.20 0.78 -7.16
C SER A 89 1.77 0.54 -7.64
N ILE A 90 0.88 1.53 -7.51
CA ILE A 90 -0.51 1.46 -7.99
C ILE A 90 -0.56 1.30 -9.52
N PHE A 91 0.34 1.94 -10.26
CA PHE A 91 0.44 1.74 -11.71
C PHE A 91 0.79 0.29 -12.07
N ALA A 92 1.73 -0.33 -11.33
CA ALA A 92 2.10 -1.73 -11.55
C ALA A 92 0.95 -2.69 -11.19
N GLU A 93 0.20 -2.42 -10.13
CA GLU A 93 -1.04 -3.14 -9.80
C GLU A 93 -2.04 -3.08 -10.95
N ASN A 94 -2.32 -1.88 -11.49
CA ASN A 94 -3.30 -1.70 -12.56
C ASN A 94 -2.94 -2.49 -13.82
N ILE A 95 -1.65 -2.57 -14.17
CA ILE A 95 -1.18 -3.41 -15.28
C ILE A 95 -1.57 -4.88 -15.07
N VAL A 96 -1.34 -5.41 -13.86
CA VAL A 96 -1.66 -6.80 -13.52
C VAL A 96 -3.17 -7.01 -13.50
N ARG A 97 -3.91 -6.07 -12.92
CA ARG A 97 -5.37 -6.08 -12.85
C ARG A 97 -6.01 -6.12 -14.24
N ASP A 98 -5.60 -5.21 -15.13
CA ASP A 98 -6.09 -5.16 -16.52
C ASP A 98 -5.85 -6.49 -17.23
N HIS A 99 -4.67 -7.10 -17.01
CA HIS A 99 -4.36 -8.40 -17.58
C HIS A 99 -5.29 -9.49 -17.03
N LEU A 100 -5.46 -9.58 -15.71
CA LEU A 100 -6.32 -10.59 -15.08
C LEU A 100 -7.79 -10.44 -15.53
N ILE A 101 -8.33 -9.23 -15.56
CA ILE A 101 -9.69 -8.95 -16.03
C ILE A 101 -9.85 -9.35 -17.51
N SER A 102 -8.84 -9.09 -18.35
CA SER A 102 -8.88 -9.50 -19.77
C SER A 102 -8.85 -11.02 -19.98
N LYS A 103 -8.45 -11.78 -18.95
CA LYS A 103 -8.35 -13.23 -18.94
C LYS A 103 -9.47 -13.92 -18.16
N ALA A 104 -10.38 -13.17 -17.55
CA ALA A 104 -11.53 -13.72 -16.85
C ALA A 104 -12.41 -14.52 -17.83
N GLU A 105 -12.66 -15.78 -17.51
CA GLU A 105 -13.46 -16.68 -18.36
C GLU A 105 -14.94 -16.67 -17.96
N SER A 106 -15.23 -16.39 -16.69
CA SER A 106 -16.59 -16.33 -16.15
C SER A 106 -17.00 -14.92 -15.71
N VAL A 107 -18.32 -14.69 -15.65
CA VAL A 107 -18.90 -13.45 -15.11
C VAL A 107 -18.57 -13.30 -13.63
N ASP A 108 -18.58 -14.40 -12.88
CA ASP A 108 -18.31 -14.40 -11.44
C ASP A 108 -16.86 -14.00 -11.14
N ASP A 109 -15.88 -14.53 -11.89
CA ASP A 109 -14.48 -14.13 -11.76
C ASP A 109 -14.31 -12.64 -12.02
N LYS A 110 -15.00 -12.11 -13.05
CA LYS A 110 -14.93 -10.71 -13.41
C LYS A 110 -15.57 -9.82 -12.35
N LEU A 111 -16.70 -10.23 -11.77
CA LEU A 111 -17.36 -9.51 -10.68
C LEU A 111 -16.48 -9.46 -9.44
N GLU A 112 -15.81 -10.56 -9.10
CA GLU A 112 -14.89 -10.63 -7.97
C GLU A 112 -13.70 -9.67 -8.16
N MET A 113 -13.10 -9.63 -9.36
CA MET A 113 -12.01 -8.70 -9.67
C MET A 113 -12.44 -7.23 -9.60
N LEU A 114 -13.63 -6.91 -10.12
CA LEU A 114 -14.20 -5.56 -10.05
C LEU A 114 -14.54 -5.16 -8.60
N TRP A 115 -15.00 -6.11 -7.79
CA TRP A 115 -15.24 -5.88 -6.37
C TRP A 115 -13.96 -5.55 -5.61
N GLU A 116 -12.85 -6.25 -5.88
CA GLU A 116 -11.55 -5.93 -5.31
C GLU A 116 -11.06 -4.54 -5.72
N GLU A 117 -11.28 -4.16 -6.98
CA GLU A 117 -10.94 -2.84 -7.49
C GLU A 117 -11.73 -1.73 -6.79
N LEU A 118 -13.06 -1.89 -6.68
CA LEU A 118 -13.92 -0.95 -5.97
C LEU A 118 -13.55 -0.87 -4.49
N SER A 119 -13.22 -2.00 -3.85
CA SER A 119 -12.77 -2.04 -2.46
C SER A 119 -11.45 -1.28 -2.27
N SER A 120 -10.52 -1.43 -3.22
CA SER A 120 -9.25 -0.69 -3.22
C SER A 120 -9.47 0.80 -3.43
N ALA A 121 -10.33 1.17 -4.38
CA ALA A 121 -10.71 2.56 -4.61
C ALA A 121 -11.34 3.20 -3.37
N LEU A 122 -12.28 2.51 -2.72
CA LEU A 122 -12.88 2.96 -1.46
C LEU A 122 -11.82 3.20 -0.37
N ALA A 123 -10.84 2.31 -0.25
CA ALA A 123 -9.75 2.46 0.70
C ALA A 123 -8.91 3.72 0.40
N LEU A 124 -8.61 4.00 -0.87
CA LEU A 124 -7.82 5.15 -1.29
C LEU A 124 -8.58 6.48 -1.19
N ILE A 125 -9.85 6.53 -1.59
CA ILE A 125 -10.61 7.77 -1.76
C ILE A 125 -11.44 8.17 -0.55
N ILE A 126 -11.80 7.22 0.33
CA ILE A 126 -12.55 7.50 1.56
C ILE A 126 -11.70 7.18 2.78
N ASN A 127 -11.19 5.95 2.87
CA ASN A 127 -10.59 5.50 4.12
C ASN A 127 -9.25 6.17 4.46
N ILE A 128 -8.36 6.39 3.49
CA ILE A 128 -7.12 7.13 3.70
C ILE A 128 -7.39 8.59 4.08
N PRO A 129 -8.29 9.32 3.40
CA PRO A 129 -8.67 10.66 3.83
C PRO A 129 -9.26 10.74 5.24
N VAL A 130 -10.08 9.77 5.67
CA VAL A 130 -10.53 9.65 7.07
C VAL A 130 -9.34 9.58 8.03
N ARG A 131 -8.35 8.73 7.73
CA ARG A 131 -7.14 8.59 8.56
C ARG A 131 -6.34 9.90 8.61
N TYR A 132 -6.24 10.59 7.48
CA TYR A 132 -5.54 11.87 7.40
C TYR A 132 -6.24 12.96 8.22
N GLU A 133 -7.56 13.13 8.07
CA GLU A 133 -8.30 14.14 8.86
C GLU A 133 -8.29 13.80 10.35
N PHE A 134 -8.38 12.52 10.73
CA PHE A 134 -8.19 12.08 12.11
C PHE A 134 -6.80 12.48 12.64
N GLU A 135 -5.73 12.14 11.92
CA GLU A 135 -4.36 12.43 12.35
C GLU A 135 -4.11 13.93 12.46
N LYS A 136 -4.59 14.70 11.47
CA LYS A 136 -4.51 16.17 11.48
C LYS A 136 -5.25 16.76 12.68
N ALA A 137 -6.50 16.35 12.92
CA ALA A 137 -7.30 16.86 14.03
C ALA A 137 -6.70 16.44 15.39
N PHE A 138 -6.08 15.25 15.46
CA PHE A 138 -5.31 14.82 16.63
C PHE A 138 -4.16 15.79 16.92
N TYR A 139 -3.32 16.10 15.92
CA TYR A 139 -2.18 17.01 16.11
C TYR A 139 -2.61 18.45 16.43
N GLU A 140 -3.74 18.91 15.91
CA GLU A 140 -4.32 20.21 16.26
C GLU A 140 -4.75 20.23 17.73
N ARG A 141 -5.51 19.21 18.17
CA ARG A 141 -6.02 19.13 19.55
C ARG A 141 -4.93 18.85 20.58
N ARG A 142 -3.89 18.11 20.20
CA ARG A 142 -2.75 17.77 21.08
C ARG A 142 -2.00 19.01 21.56
N GLN A 143 -2.11 20.14 20.85
CA GLN A 143 -1.52 21.42 21.26
C GLN A 143 -2.18 22.00 22.53
N GLU A 144 -3.42 21.63 22.82
CA GLU A 144 -4.18 22.12 23.98
C GLU A 144 -3.94 21.29 25.26
N GLY A 145 -3.44 20.06 25.13
CA GLY A 145 -3.23 19.17 26.26
C GLY A 145 -3.04 17.70 25.87
N GLU A 146 -3.01 16.84 26.88
CA GLU A 146 -3.01 15.39 26.68
C GLU A 146 -4.41 14.89 26.30
N LEU A 147 -4.47 13.87 25.44
CA LEU A 147 -5.71 13.26 24.97
C LEU A 147 -5.84 11.85 25.54
N THR A 148 -7.06 11.51 25.96
CA THR A 148 -7.42 10.19 26.46
C THR A 148 -7.82 9.26 25.32
N ALA A 149 -7.84 7.94 25.58
CA ALA A 149 -8.40 6.94 24.65
C ALA A 149 -9.81 7.30 24.16
N GLN A 150 -10.64 7.89 25.03
CA GLN A 150 -11.99 8.32 24.67
C GLN A 150 -11.98 9.50 23.69
N ASP A 151 -11.05 10.44 23.86
CA ASP A 151 -10.90 11.56 22.93
C ASP A 151 -10.53 11.07 21.52
N PHE A 152 -9.63 10.08 21.42
CA PHE A 152 -9.31 9.45 20.15
C PHE A 152 -10.53 8.76 19.51
N CYS A 153 -11.32 8.02 20.30
CA CYS A 153 -12.53 7.38 19.79
C CYS A 153 -13.54 8.41 19.27
N ASN A 154 -13.74 9.52 20.00
CA ASN A 154 -14.66 10.58 19.58
C ASN A 154 -14.18 11.24 18.29
N LEU A 155 -12.90 11.58 18.21
CA LEU A 155 -12.29 12.19 17.02
C LEU A 155 -12.39 11.27 15.78
N MET A 156 -12.17 9.97 15.96
CA MET A 156 -12.32 8.99 14.89
C MET A 156 -13.77 8.87 14.45
N SER A 157 -14.73 8.84 15.37
CA SER A 157 -16.15 8.82 15.01
C SER A 157 -16.58 10.06 14.24
N GLU A 158 -16.18 11.25 14.69
CA GLU A 158 -16.47 12.52 14.01
C GLU A 158 -15.94 12.52 12.57
N THR A 159 -14.65 12.20 12.40
CA THR A 159 -14.03 12.15 11.07
C THR A 159 -14.58 11.03 10.18
N TRP A 160 -14.98 9.90 10.77
CA TRP A 160 -15.65 8.82 10.06
C TRP A 160 -17.02 9.26 9.52
N GLU A 161 -17.85 9.87 10.37
CA GLU A 161 -19.17 10.37 10.00
C GLU A 161 -19.09 11.45 8.91
N ASP A 162 -18.13 12.37 9.00
CA ASP A 162 -17.93 13.42 7.99
C ASP A 162 -17.63 12.88 6.57
N TRP A 163 -16.89 11.77 6.48
CA TRP A 163 -16.47 11.18 5.20
C TRP A 163 -17.41 10.09 4.68
N TYR A 164 -17.92 9.23 5.56
CA TYR A 164 -18.83 8.14 5.17
C TYR A 164 -20.29 8.59 5.10
N GLY A 165 -20.66 9.66 5.80
CA GLY A 165 -22.02 10.20 5.84
C GLY A 165 -23.07 9.17 6.24
N ASP A 166 -24.28 9.34 5.71
CA ASP A 166 -25.45 8.51 6.04
C ASP A 166 -25.39 7.07 5.50
N VAL A 167 -24.32 6.69 4.79
CA VAL A 167 -24.17 5.36 4.19
C VAL A 167 -23.81 4.31 5.25
N MET A 168 -23.18 4.74 6.35
CA MET A 168 -22.84 3.88 7.49
C MET A 168 -23.82 4.12 8.64
N SER A 169 -24.31 3.04 9.25
CA SER A 169 -25.22 3.13 10.41
C SER A 169 -24.51 3.54 11.70
N GLU A 170 -23.20 3.28 11.78
CA GLU A 170 -22.36 3.60 12.92
C GLU A 170 -20.90 3.80 12.46
N ALA A 171 -20.15 4.61 13.21
CA ALA A 171 -18.72 4.73 13.05
C ALA A 171 -17.97 3.55 13.70
N ASP A 172 -16.73 3.29 13.26
CA ASP A 172 -15.78 2.44 13.98
C ASP A 172 -14.88 3.32 14.86
N PRO A 173 -15.23 3.54 16.14
CA PRO A 173 -14.46 4.43 17.04
C PRO A 173 -13.05 3.92 17.30
N TYR A 174 -12.76 2.63 17.11
CA TYR A 174 -11.46 2.02 17.37
C TYR A 174 -10.61 1.88 16.10
N PHE A 175 -11.05 2.44 14.98
CA PHE A 175 -10.33 2.34 13.73
C PHE A 175 -8.89 2.85 13.84
N TRP A 176 -8.66 3.90 14.65
CA TRP A 176 -7.32 4.44 14.93
C TRP A 176 -6.39 3.43 15.60
N ALA A 177 -6.91 2.56 16.48
CA ALA A 177 -6.11 1.54 17.17
C ALA A 177 -5.79 0.34 16.26
N SER A 178 -6.54 0.15 15.17
CA SER A 178 -6.38 -0.98 14.25
C SER A 178 -5.25 -0.78 13.22
N LYS A 179 -4.77 0.46 13.03
CA LYS A 179 -3.82 0.79 11.97
C LYS A 179 -2.43 1.07 12.53
N LEU A 180 -1.48 0.20 12.16
CA LEU A 180 -0.06 0.34 12.49
C LEU A 180 0.52 1.70 12.06
N HIS A 181 -0.01 2.29 10.98
CA HIS A 181 0.45 3.57 10.44
C HIS A 181 0.49 4.71 11.47
N PHE A 182 -0.42 4.70 12.46
CA PHE A 182 -0.44 5.74 13.50
C PHE A 182 0.56 5.52 14.63
N SER A 183 1.14 4.32 14.75
CA SER A 183 1.96 3.92 15.92
C SER A 183 3.34 3.39 15.56
N ILE A 184 3.69 3.32 14.27
CA ILE A 184 5.03 2.94 13.84
C ILE A 184 6.01 4.07 14.13
N ALA A 185 7.03 3.79 14.95
CA ALA A 185 8.00 4.79 15.41
C ALA A 185 9.09 5.13 14.38
N ASP A 186 9.11 4.42 13.24
CA ASP A 186 10.14 4.54 12.20
C ASP A 186 9.54 5.08 10.89
N VAL A 187 9.67 6.40 10.71
CA VAL A 187 9.87 7.06 9.41
C VAL A 187 10.99 8.08 9.58
#